data_AF-A0A355FBG0-F1
#
_entry.id   AF-A0A355FBG0-F1
#
_cell.length_a   1.000
_cell.length_b   1.000
_cell.length_c   1.000
_cell.angle_alpha   90.00
_cell.angle_beta   90.00
_cell.angle_gamma   90.00
#
_symmetry.space_group_name_H-M   'P 1'
#
loop_
_entity.id
_entity.type
_entity.pdbx_description
1 polymer ?
#
loop_
_entity_poly.entity_id
_entity_poly.type
_entity_poly.pdbx_seq_one_letter_code
_entity_poly.pdbx_strand_id
1 'polypeptide(L)'
;ALRAFLRERLPDSHVPALFVPLSALPLTAGGKLDRRALAEPAGARPELPGFALPSTALERTIADIFRALLRLDRVGLHDNFFDLG
;
A
#
# COMPACT_ATOMS: atom_id res chain seq x y z
N ALA A 1 1.83 -13.21 5.04
CA ALA A 1 2.68 -14.31 4.52
C ALA A 1 3.44 -13.92 3.24
N LEU A 2 2.76 -13.51 2.17
CA LEU A 2 3.38 -13.24 0.86
C LEU A 2 4.51 -12.19 0.90
N ARG A 3 4.31 -11.05 1.57
CA ARG A 3 5.34 -10.01 1.72
C ARG A 3 6.61 -10.51 2.42
N ALA A 4 6.45 -11.25 3.52
CA ALA A 4 7.57 -11.81 4.26
C ALA A 4 8.38 -12.78 3.39
N PHE A 5 7.68 -13.65 2.65
CA PHE A 5 8.31 -14.57 1.70
C PHE A 5 9.15 -13.85 0.63
N LEU A 6 8.68 -12.70 0.13
CA LEU A 6 9.38 -11.90 -0.86
C LEU A 6 10.58 -11.15 -0.29
N ARG A 7 10.50 -10.61 0.93
CA ARG A 7 11.63 -9.93 1.61
C ARG A 7 12.84 -10.84 1.83
N GLU A 8 12.62 -12.14 2.00
CA GLU A 8 13.72 -13.10 2.11
C GLU A 8 14.47 -13.33 0.79
N ARG A 9 13.89 -12.93 -0.35
CA ARG A 9 14.38 -13.28 -1.70
C ARG A 9 14.68 -12.08 -2.58
N LEU A 10 14.14 -10.91 -2.24
CA LEU A 10 14.26 -9.69 -2.99
C LEU A 10 14.85 -8.59 -2.09
N PRO A 11 15.65 -7.66 -2.65
CA PRO A 11 15.97 -6.42 -1.95
C PRO A 11 14.70 -5.68 -1.56
N ASP A 12 14.71 -4.95 -0.45
CA ASP A 12 13.54 -4.22 0.06
C ASP A 12 12.92 -3.27 -0.98
N SER A 13 13.76 -2.66 -1.84
CA SER A 13 13.31 -1.77 -2.92
C SER A 13 12.49 -2.45 -4.02
N HIS A 14 12.47 -3.78 -4.08
CA HIS A 14 11.75 -4.57 -5.08
C HIS A 14 10.54 -5.31 -4.49
N VAL A 15 10.29 -5.18 -3.19
CA VAL A 15 9.11 -5.77 -2.55
C VAL A 15 7.92 -4.83 -2.78
N PRO A 16 6.85 -5.27 -3.46
CA PRO A 16 5.70 -4.42 -3.73
C PRO A 16 5.08 -3.84 -2.45
N ALA A 17 4.78 -2.54 -2.48
CA ALA A 17 4.07 -1.84 -1.41
C ALA A 17 2.63 -2.32 -1.24
N LEU A 18 1.99 -2.82 -2.32
CA LEU A 18 0.60 -3.26 -2.32
C LEU A 18 0.43 -4.59 -3.03
N PHE A 19 -0.44 -5.43 -2.48
CA PHE A 19 -0.88 -6.69 -3.09
C PHE A 19 -2.40 -6.65 -3.23
N VAL A 20 -2.88 -6.70 -4.47
CA VAL A 20 -4.32 -6.68 -4.78
C VAL A 20 -4.75 -8.05 -5.29
N PRO A 21 -5.59 -8.80 -4.57
CA PRO A 21 -6.13 -10.04 -5.07
C PRO A 21 -7.12 -9.77 -6.21
N LEU A 22 -6.96 -10.47 -7.32
CA LEU A 22 -7.87 -10.43 -8.47
C LEU A 22 -8.47 -11.82 -8.67
N SER A 23 -9.76 -11.88 -8.98
CA SER A 23 -10.42 -13.15 -9.34
C SER A 23 -9.96 -13.65 -10.72
N ALA A 24 -9.63 -12.73 -11.62
CA ALA A 24 -9.08 -13.02 -12.94
C ALA A 24 -8.22 -11.84 -13.43
N LEU A 25 -7.24 -12.13 -14.29
CA LEU A 25 -6.46 -11.09 -14.96
C LEU A 25 -7.33 -10.44 -16.07
N PRO A 26 -7.39 -9.10 -16.14
CA PRO A 26 -8.09 -8.43 -17.21
C PRO A 26 -7.33 -8.60 -18.52
N LEU A 27 -7.99 -9.13 -19.55
CA LEU A 27 -7.40 -9.35 -20.86
C LEU A 27 -8.09 -8.47 -21.90
N THR A 28 -7.30 -7.98 -22.86
CA THR A 28 -7.79 -7.36 -24.10
C THR A 28 -8.51 -8.39 -24.97
N ALA A 29 -9.26 -7.94 -25.99
CA ALA A 29 -9.90 -8.83 -26.95
C ALA A 29 -8.92 -9.79 -27.66
N GLY A 30 -7.64 -9.42 -27.77
CA GLY A 30 -6.58 -10.27 -28.31
C GLY A 30 -5.90 -11.19 -27.28
N GLY A 31 -6.41 -11.27 -26.05
CA GLY A 31 -5.89 -12.16 -24.99
C GLY A 31 -4.65 -11.65 -24.25
N LYS A 32 -4.14 -10.45 -24.57
CA LYS A 32 -3.02 -9.83 -23.83
C LYS A 32 -3.53 -9.16 -22.56
N LEU A 33 -2.70 -9.11 -21.51
CA LEU A 33 -2.99 -8.37 -20.27
C LEU A 33 -3.34 -6.90 -20.57
N ASP A 34 -4.51 -6.46 -20.12
CA ASP A 34 -4.90 -5.06 -20.15
C ASP A 34 -4.43 -4.35 -18.89
N ARG A 35 -3.26 -3.72 -18.96
CA ARG A 35 -2.68 -2.97 -17.83
C ARG A 35 -3.47 -1.72 -17.45
N ARG A 36 -4.28 -1.16 -18.35
CA ARG A 36 -5.10 0.02 -18.03
C ARG A 36 -6.33 -0.40 -17.22
N ALA A 37 -6.83 -1.61 -17.46
CA ALA A 37 -7.91 -2.21 -16.69
C ALA A 37 -7.48 -2.69 -15.29
N LEU A 38 -6.18 -2.84 -15.02
CA LEU A 38 -5.63 -2.99 -13.67
C LEU A 38 -5.65 -1.67 -12.88
N ALA A 39 -6.67 -0.82 -13.11
CA ALA A 39 -6.74 0.56 -12.63
C ALA A 39 -6.30 0.71 -11.17
N GLU A 40 -5.73 1.87 -10.85
CA GLU A 40 -5.19 2.11 -9.51
C GLU A 40 -6.20 1.70 -8.44
N PRO A 41 -5.75 0.96 -7.42
CA PRO A 41 -6.60 0.60 -6.31
C PRO A 41 -7.00 1.86 -5.55
N ALA A 42 -8.01 2.57 -6.04
CA ALA A 42 -8.56 3.77 -5.44
C ALA A 42 -9.08 3.38 -4.06
N GLY A 43 -8.31 3.73 -3.02
CA GLY A 43 -8.65 3.44 -1.63
C GLY A 43 -8.29 2.03 -1.14
N ALA A 44 -7.57 1.19 -1.88
CA ALA A 44 -7.02 -0.03 -1.28
C ALA A 44 -5.80 0.34 -0.42
N ARG A 45 -6.08 0.68 0.84
CA ARG A 45 -5.04 0.74 1.85
C ARG A 45 -4.44 -0.65 1.96
N PRO A 46 -3.10 -0.80 1.93
CA PRO A 46 -2.48 -2.08 2.25
C PRO A 46 -3.02 -2.58 3.59
N GLU A 47 -3.14 -3.89 3.75
CA GLU A 47 -3.43 -4.49 5.06
C GLU A 47 -2.27 -4.14 6.01
N LEU A 48 -2.41 -3.01 6.72
CA LEU A 48 -1.42 -2.54 7.67
C LEU A 48 -1.71 -3.19 9.02
N PRO A 49 -0.70 -3.80 9.67
CA PRO A 49 -0.90 -4.44 10.96
C PRO A 49 -1.23 -3.40 12.03
N GLY A 50 -2.34 -3.60 12.74
CA GLY A 50 -2.67 -2.89 13.98
C GLY A 50 -2.84 -1.38 13.80
N PHE A 51 -4.07 -0.95 13.49
CA PHE A 51 -4.40 0.47 13.53
C PHE A 51 -4.33 0.98 14.98
N ALA A 52 -3.30 1.75 15.29
CA ALA A 52 -3.16 2.51 16.52
C ALA A 52 -3.14 4.01 16.19
N LEU A 53 -3.84 4.80 16.99
CA LEU A 53 -3.86 6.25 16.81
C LEU A 53 -2.56 6.88 17.35
N PRO A 54 -2.00 7.89 16.64
CA PRO A 54 -1.00 8.78 17.19
C PRO A 54 -1.46 9.35 18.54
N SER A 55 -0.70 9.10 19.59
CA SER A 55 -1.05 9.42 20.98
C SER A 55 -0.30 10.65 21.49
N THR A 56 0.95 10.83 21.06
CA THR A 56 1.79 11.97 21.47
C THR A 56 1.65 13.16 20.52
N ALA A 57 2.09 14.35 20.95
CA ALA A 57 2.10 15.53 20.10
C ALA A 57 3.00 15.34 18.86
N LEU A 58 4.16 14.72 19.05
CA LEU A 58 5.10 14.42 17.97
C LEU A 58 4.51 13.45 16.94
N GLU A 59 3.91 12.34 17.40
CA GLU A 59 3.29 11.35 16.51
C GLU A 59 2.18 11.97 15.66
N ARG A 60 1.36 12.86 16.25
CA ARG A 60 0.30 13.56 15.51
C ARG A 60 0.87 14.47 14.41
N THR A 61 1.90 15.25 14.72
CA THR A 61 2.57 16.09 13.72
C THR A 61 3.13 15.26 12.56
N ILE A 62 3.78 14.13 12.84
CA ILE A 62 4.32 13.24 11.79
C ILE A 62 3.18 12.65 10.95
N ALA A 63 2.11 12.18 11.59
CA ALA A 63 0.95 11.64 10.89
C ALA A 63 0.29 12.68 9.97
N ASP A 64 0.19 13.93 10.39
CA ASP A 64 -0.35 15.01 9.56
C ASP A 64 0.54 15.33 8.36
N ILE A 65 1.88 15.28 8.52
CA ILE A 65 2.81 15.41 7.40
C ILE A 65 2.61 14.28 6.39
N PHE A 66 2.47 13.03 6.86
CA PHE A 66 2.23 11.88 5.97
C PHE A 66 0.92 12.03 5.21
N ARG A 67 -0.16 12.44 5.89
CA ARG A 67 -1.47 12.69 5.27
C ARG A 67 -1.38 13.75 4.16
N ALA A 68 -0.66 14.83 4.40
CA ALA A 68 -0.48 15.91 3.43
C ALA A 68 0.32 15.46 2.20
N LEU A 69 1.40 14.71 2.40
CA LEU A 69 2.27 14.25 1.32
C LEU A 69 1.62 13.16 0.46
N LEU A 70 1.00 12.19 1.12
CA LEU A 70 0.41 11.01 0.46
C LEU A 70 -1.05 11.22 0.05
N ARG A 71 -1.65 12.38 0.38
CA ARG A 71 -3.06 12.72 0.15
C ARG A 71 -4.02 11.66 0.72
N LEU A 72 -3.73 11.20 1.93
CA LEU A 72 -4.50 10.19 2.64
C LEU A 72 -5.35 10.82 3.75
N ASP A 73 -6.56 10.29 3.95
CA ASP A 73 -7.45 10.78 4.99
C ASP A 73 -6.94 10.47 6.39
N ARG A 74 -6.21 9.36 6.57
CA ARG A 74 -5.83 8.80 7.88
C ARG A 74 -4.48 8.08 7.81
N VAL A 75 -3.63 8.30 8.81
CA VAL A 75 -2.34 7.61 9.01
C VAL A 75 -2.28 7.13 10.47
N GLY A 76 -2.00 5.84 10.65
CA GLY A 76 -1.83 5.18 11.93
C GLY A 76 -0.38 5.17 12.39
N LEU A 77 -0.17 4.90 13.68
CA LEU A 77 1.15 4.93 14.32
C LEU A 77 2.16 3.95 13.71
N HIS A 78 1.69 2.78 13.29
CA HIS A 78 2.52 1.71 12.72
C HIS A 78 2.49 1.68 11.19
N ASP A 79 1.87 2.67 10.56
CA ASP A 79 1.86 2.75 9.11
C ASP A 79 3.27 3.12 8.61
N ASN A 80 3.78 2.34 7.67
CA ASN A 80 5.01 2.67 6.98
C ASN A 80 4.73 3.61 5.81
N PHE A 81 5.49 4.71 5.71
CA PHE A 81 5.34 5.71 4.64
C PHE A 81 5.35 5.10 3.23
N PHE A 82 6.29 4.19 2.96
CA PHE A 82 6.47 3.59 1.63
C PHE A 82 5.45 2.50 1.32
N ASP A 83 4.85 1.90 2.36
CA ASP A 83 3.72 1.01 2.15
C ASP A 83 2.45 1.81 1.80
N LEU A 84 2.34 3.07 2.26
CA LEU A 84 1.20 3.95 2.05
C LEU A 84 1.19 4.69 0.70
N GLY A 85 2.29 4.67 -0.06
CA GLY A 85 2.42 5.33 -1.37
C GLY A 85 3.72 4.99 -2.08
#